data_AF-A0A6D2JSA8-F1
#
_entry.id   AF-A0A6D2JSA8-F1
#
_cell.length_a   1.000
_cell.length_b   1.000
_cell.length_c   1.000
_cell.angle_alpha   90.00
_cell.angle_beta   90.00
_cell.angle_gamma   90.00
#
_symmetry.space_group_name_H-M   'P 1'
#
loop_
_entity.id
_entity.type
_entity.pdbx_description
1 polymer ?
#
loop_
_entity_poly.entity_id
_entity_poly.type
_entity_poly.pdbx_seq_one_letter_code
_entity_poly.pdbx_strand_id
1 'polypeptide(L)'
;MRREGYIRLYVTRCSLIQEEQCNEILVVDDFYKVDMPDWMPKDALTGLYKLQYYEMKESEVEQDKEWLHLYAQLALLAFGFYPVRKITLLDLERDDEKTEPFELRKIVVQTKEDVESKNKARAKNAIFYISFKCSGGQDYKAIVRRTTKEWPEYMSLEVKCVM
;
A
#
# COMPACT_ATOMS: atom_id res chain seq x y z
N MET A 1 24.94 -5.09 0.82
CA MET A 1 24.36 -4.01 1.66
C MET A 1 22.87 -4.00 1.38
N ARG A 2 22.01 -4.32 2.35
CA ARG A 2 20.56 -4.16 2.18
C ARG A 2 20.27 -2.66 2.14
N ARG A 3 19.80 -2.14 1.01
CA ARG A 3 19.23 -0.80 0.97
C ARG A 3 17.78 -0.94 1.39
N GLU A 4 17.34 -0.09 2.31
CA GLU A 4 15.95 0.03 2.71
C GLU A 4 15.57 1.49 2.54
N GLY A 5 14.38 1.72 1.99
CA GLY A 5 13.80 3.05 1.81
C GLY A 5 12.64 3.25 2.78
N TYR A 6 12.50 4.45 3.35
CA TYR A 6 11.40 4.77 4.25
C TYR A 6 10.82 6.17 3.96
N ILE A 7 9.49 6.24 3.83
CA ILE A 7 8.74 7.48 3.67
C ILE A 7 7.57 7.47 4.65
N ARG A 8 7.22 8.66 5.14
CA ARG A 8 6.07 8.87 6.00
C ARG A 8 5.30 10.09 5.52
N LEU A 9 4.02 9.90 5.22
CA LEU A 9 3.11 10.92 4.70
C LEU A 9 1.97 11.13 5.69
N TYR A 10 1.53 12.38 5.78
CA TYR A 10 0.39 12.78 6.59
C TYR A 10 -0.58 13.57 5.73
N VAL A 11 -1.85 13.17 5.75
CA VAL A 11 -2.95 13.95 5.17
C VAL A 11 -3.35 14.97 6.22
N THR A 12 -3.01 16.24 5.98
CA THR A 12 -3.35 17.36 6.87
C THR A 12 -4.71 17.98 6.53
N ARG A 13 -5.20 17.77 5.32
CA ARG A 13 -6.51 18.26 4.85
C ARG A 13 -7.04 17.36 3.75
N CYS A 14 -8.30 16.96 3.86
CA CYS A 14 -9.05 16.29 2.81
C CYS A 14 -10.44 16.92 2.76
N SER A 15 -10.86 17.41 1.60
CA SER A 15 -12.15 18.09 1.44
C SER A 15 -12.99 17.37 0.41
N LEU A 16 -14.19 16.93 0.81
CA LEU A 16 -15.18 16.33 -0.08
C LEU A 16 -16.01 17.44 -0.74
N ILE A 17 -16.35 17.28 -2.02
CA ILE A 17 -17.09 18.30 -2.81
C ILE A 17 -18.57 18.40 -2.34
N GLN A 18 -19.09 17.36 -1.66
CA GLN A 18 -20.32 17.40 -0.89
C GLN A 18 -19.99 17.13 0.58
N GLU A 19 -20.29 18.10 1.44
CA GLU A 19 -20.11 17.99 2.88
C GLU A 19 -21.16 17.06 3.49
N GLU A 20 -20.89 15.76 3.49
CA GLU A 20 -21.38 14.92 4.59
C GLU A 20 -20.38 15.09 5.74
N GLN A 21 -20.85 15.64 6.85
CA GLN A 21 -20.04 15.93 8.03
C GLN A 21 -19.70 14.61 8.74
N CYS A 22 -18.68 13.90 8.25
CA CYS A 22 -18.25 12.61 8.75
C CYS A 22 -17.06 12.74 9.73
N ASN A 23 -17.19 13.58 10.76
CA ASN A 23 -16.11 13.79 11.74
C ASN A 23 -16.10 12.68 12.78
N GLU A 24 -15.52 11.53 12.43
CA GLU A 24 -15.31 10.41 13.34
C GLU A 24 -13.88 10.44 13.89
N ILE A 25 -13.73 10.62 15.21
CA ILE A 25 -12.44 10.46 15.89
C ILE A 25 -12.22 8.97 16.12
N LEU A 26 -11.07 8.47 15.68
CA LEU A 26 -10.70 7.06 15.72
C LEU A 26 -9.54 6.83 16.68
N VAL A 27 -9.75 5.92 17.62
CA VAL A 27 -8.68 5.47 18.51
C VAL A 27 -7.83 4.44 17.76
N VAL A 28 -6.61 4.83 17.39
CA VAL A 28 -5.64 3.93 16.77
C VAL A 28 -5.13 2.92 17.81
N ASP A 29 -5.28 1.62 17.50
CA ASP A 29 -4.79 0.51 18.33
C ASP A 29 -3.26 0.59 18.48
N ASP A 30 -2.74 0.25 19.66
CA ASP A 30 -1.30 0.31 19.97
C ASP A 30 -0.44 -0.56 19.03
N PHE A 31 -1.02 -1.59 18.42
CA PHE A 31 -0.40 -2.40 17.37
C PHE A 31 0.09 -1.58 16.18
N TYR A 32 -0.55 -0.46 15.86
CA TYR A 32 -0.14 0.40 14.74
C TYR A 32 0.80 1.54 15.16
N LYS A 33 1.06 1.71 16.47
CA LYS A 33 1.92 2.77 17.00
C LYS A 33 3.39 2.35 17.15
N VAL A 34 3.66 1.05 17.08
CA VAL A 34 5.00 0.47 17.16
C VAL A 34 5.80 0.74 15.88
N ASP A 35 7.09 0.41 15.86
CA ASP A 35 7.93 0.54 14.67
C ASP A 35 7.37 -0.24 13.46
N MET A 36 7.72 0.20 12.25
CA MET A 36 7.30 -0.46 11.01
C MET A 36 7.75 -1.93 11.04
N PRO A 37 6.85 -2.91 10.84
CA PRO A 37 7.24 -4.31 10.93
C PRO A 37 8.18 -4.68 9.78
N ASP A 38 8.88 -5.80 9.97
CA ASP A 38 9.53 -6.49 8.87
C ASP A 38 8.51 -7.17 7.95
N TRP A 39 9.00 -7.79 6.89
CA TRP A 39 8.15 -8.57 6.00
C TRP A 39 7.36 -9.65 6.76
N MET A 40 6.15 -9.95 6.29
CA MET A 40 5.23 -10.85 6.99
C MET A 40 5.85 -12.24 7.29
N PRO A 41 5.46 -12.87 8.42
CA PRO A 41 5.86 -14.24 8.74
C PRO A 41 5.49 -15.26 7.66
N LYS A 42 6.28 -16.32 7.49
CA LYS A 42 6.02 -17.36 6.48
C LYS A 42 4.70 -18.10 6.71
N ASP A 43 4.30 -18.22 7.96
CA ASP A 43 3.07 -18.86 8.43
C ASP A 43 1.93 -17.87 8.66
N ALA A 44 2.05 -16.60 8.22
CA ALA A 44 1.03 -15.58 8.48
C ALA A 44 -0.39 -15.98 8.02
N LEU A 45 -0.50 -16.75 6.93
CA LEU A 45 -1.77 -17.20 6.36
C LEU A 45 -2.26 -18.56 6.86
N THR A 46 -1.47 -19.26 7.69
CA THR A 46 -1.78 -20.61 8.18
C THR A 46 -1.65 -20.76 9.70
N GLY A 47 -1.00 -19.79 10.36
CA GLY A 47 -0.68 -19.80 11.79
C GLY A 47 -1.76 -19.17 12.67
N LEU A 48 -1.38 -18.92 13.93
CA LEU A 48 -2.29 -18.47 15.00
C LEU A 48 -2.99 -17.14 14.69
N TYR A 49 -2.32 -16.24 13.98
CA TYR A 49 -2.83 -14.91 13.65
C TYR A 49 -3.50 -14.83 12.28
N LYS A 50 -3.80 -15.97 11.64
CA LYS A 50 -4.38 -16.06 10.30
C LYS A 50 -5.60 -15.16 10.10
N LEU A 51 -6.46 -15.01 11.10
CA LEU A 51 -7.68 -14.18 10.99
C LEU A 51 -7.39 -12.69 10.77
N GLN A 52 -6.20 -12.22 11.14
CA GLN A 52 -5.77 -10.84 10.91
C GLN A 52 -5.22 -10.62 9.51
N TYR A 53 -4.75 -11.69 8.85
CA TYR A 53 -4.14 -11.63 7.52
C TYR A 53 -5.11 -12.07 6.43
N TYR A 54 -5.08 -11.37 5.30
CA TYR A 54 -5.86 -11.73 4.13
C TYR A 54 -5.08 -11.47 2.86
N GLU A 55 -4.96 -12.49 2.02
CA GLU A 55 -4.43 -12.35 0.67
C GLU A 55 -5.54 -11.93 -0.28
N MET A 56 -5.38 -10.78 -0.91
CA MET A 56 -6.37 -10.24 -1.84
C MET A 56 -6.47 -11.11 -3.08
N LYS A 57 -7.69 -11.32 -3.58
CA LYS A 57 -7.94 -11.98 -4.86
C LYS A 57 -7.59 -11.04 -6.01
N GLU A 58 -7.25 -11.59 -7.16
CA GLU A 58 -6.93 -10.82 -8.37
C GLU A 58 -8.03 -9.81 -8.74
N SER A 59 -9.31 -10.20 -8.66
CA SER A 59 -10.44 -9.30 -8.90
C SER A 59 -10.52 -8.12 -7.92
N GLU A 60 -10.11 -8.34 -6.66
CA GLU A 60 -10.08 -7.30 -5.62
C GLU A 60 -8.89 -6.36 -5.84
N VAL A 61 -7.73 -6.92 -6.23
CA VAL A 61 -6.56 -6.14 -6.63
C VAL A 61 -6.86 -5.25 -7.83
N GLU A 62 -7.59 -5.77 -8.83
CA GLU A 62 -7.98 -4.99 -10.01
C GLU A 62 -8.99 -3.89 -9.65
N GLN A 63 -9.95 -4.17 -8.77
CA GLN A 63 -10.91 -3.17 -8.29
C GLN A 63 -10.23 -2.03 -7.52
N ASP A 64 -9.20 -2.36 -6.74
CA ASP A 64 -8.47 -1.43 -5.87
C ASP A 64 -7.13 -0.97 -6.48
N LYS A 65 -6.95 -1.19 -7.78
CA LYS A 65 -5.67 -1.09 -8.49
C LYS A 65 -5.00 0.26 -8.35
N GLU A 66 -5.76 1.34 -8.47
CA GLU A 66 -5.21 2.71 -8.54
C GLU A 66 -4.45 3.10 -7.26
N TRP A 67 -5.05 2.86 -6.09
CA TRP A 67 -4.41 3.22 -4.82
C TRP A 67 -3.37 2.19 -4.37
N LEU A 68 -3.50 0.92 -4.77
CA LEU A 68 -2.46 -0.08 -4.59
C LEU A 68 -1.21 0.25 -5.42
N HIS A 69 -1.39 0.79 -6.63
CA HIS A 69 -0.30 1.33 -7.44
C HIS A 69 0.36 2.53 -6.77
N LEU A 70 -0.43 3.45 -6.19
CA LEU A 70 0.13 4.58 -5.43
C LEU A 70 1.04 4.08 -4.30
N TYR A 71 0.65 3.04 -3.57
CA TYR A 71 1.46 2.45 -2.49
C TYR A 71 2.79 1.89 -2.99
N ALA A 72 2.79 1.18 -4.12
CA ALA A 72 4.01 0.68 -4.75
C ALA A 72 4.90 1.82 -5.30
N GLN A 73 4.31 2.87 -5.90
CA GLN A 73 5.05 4.06 -6.35
C GLN A 73 5.74 4.78 -5.19
N LEU A 74 5.05 4.95 -4.06
CA LEU A 74 5.63 5.54 -2.86
C LEU A 74 6.79 4.70 -2.32
N ALA A 75 6.72 3.38 -2.42
CA ALA A 75 7.80 2.50 -2.01
C ALA A 75 9.04 2.64 -2.91
N LEU A 76 8.85 2.74 -4.23
CA LEU A 76 9.94 3.03 -5.16
C LEU A 76 10.59 4.40 -4.88
N LEU A 77 9.75 5.41 -4.63
CA LEU A 77 10.21 6.74 -4.24
C LEU A 77 11.04 6.69 -2.96
N ALA A 78 10.59 5.94 -1.95
CA ALA A 78 11.29 5.77 -0.69
C ALA A 78 12.68 5.13 -0.86
N PHE A 79 12.83 4.27 -1.86
CA PHE A 79 14.09 3.61 -2.20
C PHE A 79 15.05 4.54 -2.99
N GLY A 80 14.63 5.76 -3.33
CA GLY A 80 15.41 6.70 -4.14
C GLY A 80 15.25 6.49 -5.65
N PHE A 81 14.26 5.69 -6.08
CA PHE A 81 13.86 5.63 -7.48
C PHE A 81 12.73 6.61 -7.72
N TYR A 82 12.97 7.63 -8.54
CA TYR A 82 11.87 8.35 -9.15
C TYR A 82 11.28 7.44 -10.24
N PRO A 83 9.99 7.05 -10.17
CA PRO A 83 9.32 6.40 -11.27
C PRO A 83 9.02 7.44 -12.37
N VAL A 84 10.04 8.19 -12.81
CA VAL A 84 9.94 8.96 -14.05
C VAL A 84 10.16 7.95 -15.14
N ARG A 85 9.07 7.58 -15.85
CA ARG A 85 9.20 7.14 -17.23
C ARG A 85 10.07 8.20 -17.91
N LYS A 86 11.30 7.84 -18.28
CA LYS A 86 12.02 8.63 -19.26
C LYS A 86 11.22 8.45 -20.54
N ILE A 87 10.26 9.33 -20.79
CA ILE A 87 9.53 9.36 -22.07
C ILE A 87 10.60 9.62 -23.11
N THR A 88 11.01 8.58 -23.79
CA THR A 88 11.92 8.66 -24.91
C THR A 88 11.09 8.91 -26.16
N LEU A 89 11.69 9.50 -27.21
CA LEU A 89 11.00 9.71 -28.49
C LEU A 89 10.43 8.39 -29.06
N LEU A 90 11.00 7.24 -28.66
CA LEU A 90 10.54 5.90 -29.02
C LEU A 90 9.20 5.49 -28.36
N ASP A 91 8.82 6.10 -27.24
CA ASP A 91 7.53 5.85 -26.56
C ASP A 91 6.37 6.58 -27.23
N LEU A 92 6.64 7.56 -28.10
CA LEU A 92 5.63 8.30 -28.88
C LEU A 92 5.34 7.62 -30.23
N GLU A 93 6.23 6.74 -30.69
CA GLU A 93 6.14 6.06 -31.99
C GLU A 93 5.50 4.66 -31.91
N ARG A 94 5.32 4.14 -30.69
CA ARG A 94 4.59 2.89 -30.47
C ARG A 94 3.19 3.21 -30.00
N ASP A 95 2.20 2.86 -30.82
CA ASP A 95 0.79 2.71 -30.44
C ASP A 95 0.57 1.51 -29.51
N ASP A 96 1.61 1.10 -28.76
CA ASP A 96 1.56 -0.02 -27.81
C ASP A 96 1.05 0.49 -26.47
N GLU A 97 0.07 -0.24 -25.96
CA GLU A 97 -0.63 -0.06 -24.70
C GLU A 97 0.22 0.53 -23.58
N LYS A 98 -0.41 1.42 -22.79
CA LYS A 98 0.05 1.96 -21.52
C LYS A 98 0.73 0.89 -20.64
N THR A 99 2.01 0.66 -20.86
CA THR A 99 2.77 -0.33 -20.09
C THR A 99 2.92 0.20 -18.67
N GLU A 100 2.20 -0.39 -17.73
CA GLU A 100 2.29 -0.04 -16.32
C GLU A 100 3.74 -0.14 -15.86
N PRO A 101 4.26 0.86 -15.11
CA PRO A 101 5.68 0.93 -14.76
C PRO A 101 6.15 -0.25 -13.88
N PHE A 102 5.20 -0.96 -13.27
CA PHE A 102 5.42 -2.19 -12.51
C PHE A 102 4.13 -3.02 -12.47
N GLU A 103 4.29 -4.32 -12.21
CA GLU A 103 3.24 -5.32 -12.11
C GLU A 103 3.02 -5.68 -10.62
N LEU A 104 1.81 -5.46 -10.09
CA LEU A 104 1.42 -5.94 -8.76
C LEU A 104 1.29 -7.46 -8.78
N ARG A 105 1.92 -8.16 -7.81
CA ARG A 105 1.95 -9.64 -7.78
C ARG A 105 1.08 -10.21 -6.67
N LYS A 106 1.56 -10.10 -5.44
CA LYS A 106 0.88 -10.63 -4.24
C LYS A 106 0.71 -9.51 -3.23
N ILE A 107 -0.51 -9.38 -2.73
CA ILE A 107 -0.92 -8.36 -1.78
C ILE A 107 -1.58 -9.03 -0.59
N VAL A 108 -0.96 -8.86 0.57
CA VAL A 108 -1.52 -9.34 1.84
C VAL A 108 -1.82 -8.15 2.72
N VAL A 109 -3.03 -8.12 3.26
CA VAL A 109 -3.49 -7.10 4.20
C VAL A 109 -3.54 -7.69 5.59
N GLN A 110 -2.99 -6.98 6.56
CA GLN A 110 -3.13 -7.27 7.97
C GLN A 110 -3.94 -6.18 8.66
N THR A 111 -4.99 -6.57 9.37
CA THR A 111 -5.76 -5.65 10.21
C THR A 111 -6.29 -6.35 11.46
N LYS A 112 -6.38 -5.58 12.55
CA LYS A 112 -7.07 -5.97 13.78
C LYS A 112 -8.57 -5.70 13.75
N GLU A 113 -9.06 -4.97 12.74
CA GLU A 113 -10.47 -4.71 12.59
C GLU A 113 -11.22 -6.00 12.25
N ASP A 114 -12.31 -6.25 12.99
CA ASP A 114 -13.19 -7.38 12.78
C ASP A 114 -14.15 -7.08 11.61
N VAL A 115 -13.62 -7.24 10.40
CA VAL A 115 -14.32 -7.06 9.14
C VAL A 115 -14.18 -8.29 8.26
N GLU A 116 -15.16 -8.51 7.39
CA GLU A 116 -15.11 -9.56 6.38
C GLU A 116 -13.81 -9.49 5.57
N SER A 117 -13.28 -10.64 5.17
CA SER A 117 -11.96 -10.75 4.51
C SER A 117 -11.78 -9.78 3.34
N LYS A 118 -12.76 -9.71 2.42
CA LYS A 118 -12.76 -8.79 1.27
C LYS A 118 -12.71 -7.30 1.65
N ASN A 119 -13.15 -6.95 2.86
CA ASN A 119 -13.21 -5.58 3.35
C ASN A 119 -11.95 -5.19 4.15
N LYS A 120 -11.05 -6.14 4.47
CA LYS A 120 -9.82 -5.85 5.24
C LYS A 120 -8.93 -4.81 4.54
N ALA A 121 -8.90 -4.80 3.21
CA ALA A 121 -8.17 -3.79 2.42
C ALA A 121 -8.74 -2.36 2.59
N ARG A 122 -10.01 -2.24 2.99
CA ARG A 122 -10.73 -0.99 3.20
C ARG A 122 -10.87 -0.62 4.69
N ALA A 123 -10.28 -1.41 5.58
CA ALA A 123 -10.22 -1.13 7.01
C ALA A 123 -9.56 0.23 7.29
N LYS A 124 -9.96 0.93 8.34
CA LYS A 124 -9.44 2.27 8.67
C LYS A 124 -7.94 2.23 8.97
N ASN A 125 -7.50 1.16 9.64
CA ASN A 125 -6.12 0.88 10.00
C ASN A 125 -5.70 -0.49 9.43
N ALA A 126 -4.65 -0.51 8.61
CA ALA A 126 -4.18 -1.72 7.97
C ALA A 126 -2.69 -1.66 7.66
N ILE A 127 -2.04 -2.82 7.60
CA ILE A 127 -0.69 -2.99 7.07
C ILE A 127 -0.77 -3.81 5.80
N PHE A 128 -0.26 -3.28 4.71
CA PHE A 128 -0.19 -3.92 3.41
C PHE A 128 1.22 -4.46 3.17
N TYR A 129 1.30 -5.71 2.73
CA TYR A 129 2.52 -6.36 2.27
C TYR A 129 2.35 -6.61 0.78
N ILE A 130 2.97 -5.75 -0.04
CA ILE A 130 2.81 -5.73 -1.49
C ILE A 130 4.10 -6.21 -2.12
N SER A 131 4.03 -7.27 -2.91
CA SER A 131 5.11 -7.64 -3.82
C SER A 131 4.77 -7.19 -5.22
N PHE A 132 5.75 -6.64 -5.92
CA PHE A 132 5.58 -6.10 -7.25
C PHE A 132 6.88 -6.19 -8.03
N LYS A 133 6.76 -6.20 -9.36
CA LYS A 133 7.89 -6.34 -10.27
C LYS A 133 8.02 -5.12 -11.15
N CYS A 134 9.20 -4.51 -11.21
CA CYS A 134 9.43 -3.39 -12.14
C CYS A 134 9.80 -3.89 -13.54
N SER A 135 9.67 -3.01 -14.54
CA SER A 135 10.01 -3.29 -15.95
C SER A 135 11.43 -3.82 -16.17
N GLY A 136 12.36 -3.55 -15.25
CA GLY A 136 13.73 -4.10 -15.26
C GLY A 136 13.85 -5.56 -14.79
N GLY A 137 12.75 -6.26 -14.50
CA GLY A 137 12.77 -7.66 -14.07
C GLY A 137 12.94 -7.88 -12.57
N GLN A 138 13.31 -6.83 -11.82
CA GLN A 138 13.58 -6.88 -10.38
C GLN A 138 12.29 -6.92 -9.56
N ASP A 139 12.23 -7.86 -8.62
CA ASP A 139 11.17 -7.94 -7.61
C ASP A 139 11.45 -7.00 -6.43
N TYR A 140 10.39 -6.33 -5.99
CA TYR A 140 10.39 -5.42 -4.84
C TYR A 140 9.25 -5.78 -3.89
N LYS A 141 9.42 -5.35 -2.64
CA LYS A 141 8.47 -5.55 -1.56
C LYS A 141 8.21 -4.23 -0.86
N ALA A 142 6.96 -3.82 -0.80
CA ALA A 142 6.51 -2.67 -0.04
C ALA A 142 5.73 -3.13 1.19
N ILE A 143 6.09 -2.55 2.33
CA ILE A 143 5.29 -2.62 3.55
C ILE A 143 4.67 -1.24 3.71
N VAL A 144 3.35 -1.16 3.76
CA VAL A 144 2.62 0.10 3.89
C VAL A 144 1.68 0.04 5.08
N ARG A 145 1.88 0.91 6.07
CA ARG A 145 0.96 1.06 7.19
C ARG A 145 0.08 2.27 6.94
N ARG A 146 -1.22 2.03 6.87
CA ARG A 146 -2.25 3.06 6.90
C ARG A 146 -2.84 3.14 8.31
N THR A 147 -2.87 4.34 8.86
CA THR A 147 -3.63 4.62 10.08
C THR A 147 -4.46 5.88 9.89
N THR A 148 -5.66 5.87 10.47
CA THR A 148 -6.62 6.96 10.35
C THR A 148 -7.01 7.39 11.76
N LYS A 149 -6.64 8.63 12.14
CA LYS A 149 -6.95 9.17 13.48
C LYS A 149 -8.28 9.92 13.51
N GLU A 150 -8.60 10.58 12.42
CA GLU A 150 -9.84 11.26 12.17
C GLU A 150 -10.23 10.96 10.72
N TRP A 151 -11.48 11.15 10.35
CA TRP A 151 -11.89 11.02 8.95
C TRP A 151 -12.67 12.29 8.57
N PRO A 152 -12.52 12.80 7.34
CA PRO A 152 -11.54 12.42 6.31
C PRO A 152 -10.12 12.98 6.56
N GLU A 153 -9.90 13.72 7.64
CA GLU A 153 -8.64 14.39 7.95
C GLU A 153 -7.70 13.53 8.81
N TYR A 154 -6.37 13.74 8.77
CA TYR A 154 -5.42 13.02 9.65
C TYR A 154 -5.27 11.50 9.42
N MET A 155 -5.26 11.09 8.16
CA MET A 155 -4.68 9.81 7.76
C MET A 155 -3.14 9.91 7.69
N SER A 156 -2.44 8.86 8.10
CA SER A 156 -1.02 8.70 7.85
C SER A 156 -0.69 7.42 7.08
N LEU A 157 0.28 7.53 6.19
CA LEU A 157 0.84 6.43 5.41
C LEU A 157 2.34 6.34 5.71
N GLU A 158 2.75 5.22 6.30
CA GLU A 158 4.16 4.87 6.46
C GLU A 158 4.52 3.81 5.42
N VAL A 159 5.58 4.03 4.67
CA VAL A 159 5.97 3.20 3.53
C VAL A 159 7.41 2.79 3.70
N LYS A 160 7.66 1.48 3.77
CA LYS A 160 9.00 0.87 3.78
C LYS A 160 9.16 0.02 2.53
N CYS A 161 10.23 0.25 1.78
CA CYS A 161 10.59 -0.55 0.62
C CYS A 161 11.79 -1.44 0.96
N VAL A 162 11.65 -2.74 0.67
CA VAL A 162 12.69 -3.75 0.85
C VAL A 162 12.94 -4.50 -0.47
N MET A 163 14.22 -4.74 -0.75
CA MET A 163 14.71 -5.49 -1.91
C MET A 163 15.18 -6.87 -1.48
#